data_AF-A0A1V6FXB2-F1
#
_entry.id   AF-A0A1V6FXB2-F1
#
_cell.length_a   1.000
_cell.length_b   1.000
_cell.length_c   1.000
_cell.angle_alpha   90.00
_cell.angle_beta   90.00
_cell.angle_gamma   90.00
#
_symmetry.space_group_name_H-M   'P 1'
#
loop_
_entity.id
_entity.type
_entity.pdbx_description
1 polymer ?
#
loop_
_entity_poly.entity_id
_entity_poly.type
_entity_poly.pdbx_seq_one_letter_code
_entity_poly.pdbx_strand_id
1 'polypeptide(L)' 'MTNETVLSTIEYKGKDAQNADFWKDCYHEDEVTPEMRTTGKQWFKYQVKFDGTKPIQITKSEKI' A
#
# COMPACT_ATOMS: atom_id res chain seq x y z
N MET A 1 11.14 -8.54 -11.67
CA MET A 1 9.96 -7.71 -11.38
C MET A 1 8.97 -8.52 -10.56
N THR A 2 8.62 -8.03 -9.38
CA THR A 2 7.70 -8.67 -8.44
C THR A 2 6.53 -7.73 -8.19
N ASN A 3 5.32 -8.26 -8.09
CA ASN A 3 4.14 -7.47 -7.73
C ASN A 3 3.71 -7.88 -6.34
N GLU A 4 3.65 -6.93 -5.42
CA GLU A 4 3.19 -7.14 -4.06
C GLU A 4 1.97 -6.28 -3.79
N THR A 5 1.11 -6.79 -2.91
CA THR A 5 -0.10 -6.07 -2.52
C THR A 5 0.04 -5.64 -1.07
N VAL A 6 -0.06 -4.33 -0.86
CA VAL A 6 0.06 -3.70 0.44
C VAL A 6 -1.19 -2.87 0.71
N LEU A 7 -1.51 -2.75 1.98
CA LEU A 7 -2.60 -1.93 2.46
C LEU A 7 -2.02 -0.79 3.28
N SER A 8 -2.62 0.39 3.14
CA SER A 8 -2.25 1.55 3.95
C SER A 8 -3.47 2.37 4.29
N THR A 9 -3.41 3.05 5.44
CA THR A 9 -4.43 4.03 5.83
C THR A 9 -4.21 5.41 5.20
N ILE A 10 -3.06 5.61 4.54
CA ILE A 10 -2.68 6.87 3.91
C ILE A 10 -3.03 6.83 2.42
N GLU A 11 -3.78 7.82 1.95
CA GLU A 11 -4.06 7.95 0.53
C GLU A 11 -2.84 8.48 -0.23
N TYR A 12 -2.21 7.62 -1.02
CA TYR A 12 -1.20 8.03 -1.97
C TYR A 12 -1.79 8.71 -3.21
N LYS A 13 -1.40 9.97 -3.44
CA LYS A 13 -1.77 10.78 -4.62
C LYS A 13 -0.56 11.22 -5.47
N GLY A 14 0.64 10.81 -5.09
CA GLY A 14 1.89 11.17 -5.77
C GLY A 14 2.15 10.33 -7.02
N LYS A 15 3.25 10.65 -7.71
CA LYS A 15 3.79 9.85 -8.83
C LYS A 15 5.04 9.06 -8.45
N ASP A 16 5.78 9.50 -7.44
CA ASP A 16 7.00 8.90 -6.93
C ASP A 16 6.78 7.67 -6.02
N ALA A 17 6.87 6.48 -6.61
CA ALA A 17 6.75 5.23 -5.89
C ALA A 17 7.73 5.10 -4.70
N GLN A 18 8.97 5.58 -4.84
CA GLN A 18 9.98 5.48 -3.79
C GLN A 18 9.73 6.40 -2.59
N ASN A 19 9.10 7.56 -2.82
CA ASN A 19 8.89 8.58 -1.79
C ASN A 19 7.42 8.64 -1.32
N ALA A 20 6.66 7.58 -1.60
CA ALA A 20 5.25 7.57 -1.31
C ALA A 20 5.00 7.60 0.21
N ASP A 21 4.21 8.57 0.70
CA ASP A 21 3.93 8.72 2.14
C ASP A 21 3.27 7.49 2.75
N PHE A 22 2.56 6.68 1.96
CA PHE A 22 1.91 5.49 2.46
C PHE A 22 2.90 4.42 2.95
N TRP A 23 4.19 4.47 2.56
CA TRP A 23 5.24 3.61 3.14
C TRP A 23 5.43 3.82 4.64
N LYS A 24 5.01 4.98 5.18
CA LYS A 24 5.05 5.25 6.63
C LYS A 24 4.05 4.39 7.41
N ASP A 25 2.98 3.96 6.77
CA ASP A 25 1.88 3.20 7.37
C ASP A 25 1.40 2.15 6.36
N CYS A 26 2.34 1.38 5.81
CA CYS A 26 2.04 0.28 4.90
C CYS A 26 2.14 -1.05 5.64
N TYR A 27 1.24 -1.95 5.31
CA TYR A 27 1.17 -3.30 5.85
C TYR A 27 0.97 -4.26 4.70
N HIS A 28 1.58 -5.43 4.76
CA HIS A 28 1.26 -6.47 3.79
C HIS A 28 -0.16 -6.99 4.03
N GLU A 29 -0.82 -7.52 3.00
CA GLU A 29 -2.20 -8.02 3.14
C GLU A 29 -2.33 -9.07 4.25
N ASP A 30 -1.32 -9.91 4.41
CA ASP A 30 -1.24 -10.93 5.46
C ASP A 30 -1.00 -10.37 6.87
N GLU A 31 -0.47 -9.14 6.99
CA GLU A 31 -0.23 -8.49 8.27
C GLU A 31 -1.46 -7.71 8.76
N VAL A 32 -2.33 -7.29 7.84
CA VAL A 32 -3.55 -6.56 8.19
C VAL A 32 -4.61 -7.51 8.73
N THR A 33 -4.72 -7.56 10.05
CA THR A 33 -5.78 -8.30 10.72
C THR A 33 -7.15 -7.65 10.49
N PRO A 34 -8.25 -8.42 10.53
CA PRO A 34 -9.61 -7.88 10.42
C PRO A 34 -9.91 -6.84 11.53
N GLU A 35 -9.31 -6.97 12.71
CA GLU A 35 -9.45 -5.99 13.79
C GLU A 35 -8.88 -4.62 13.41
N MET A 36 -7.72 -4.58 12.73
CA MET A 36 -7.15 -3.32 12.23
C MET A 36 -8.03 -2.66 11.17
N ARG A 37 -8.66 -3.44 10.29
CA ARG A 37 -9.64 -2.92 9.30
C ARG A 37 -10.88 -2.37 9.96
N THR A 38 -11.27 -2.90 11.12
CA THR A 38 -12.49 -2.51 11.83
C THR A 38 -12.34 -1.24 12.66
N THR A 39 -11.12 -0.68 12.77
CA THR A 39 -10.83 0.55 13.55
C THR A 39 -11.48 1.84 13.03
N GLY A 40 -12.30 1.76 11.96
CA GLY A 40 -12.96 2.93 11.35
C GLY A 40 -12.02 3.81 10.54
N LYS A 41 -10.74 3.44 10.41
CA LYS A 41 -9.80 4.06 9.49
C LYS A 41 -10.11 3.60 8.07
N GLN A 42 -10.03 4.51 7.12
CA GLN A 42 -10.20 4.20 5.72
C GLN A 42 -8.94 3.52 5.21
N TRP A 43 -9.09 2.34 4.61
CA TRP A 43 -7.96 1.59 4.09
C TRP A 43 -7.90 1.71 2.58
N PHE A 44 -6.68 1.70 2.06
CA PHE A 44 -6.42 1.77 0.63
C PHE A 44 -5.51 0.61 0.27
N LYS A 45 -5.95 -0.18 -0.70
CA LYS A 45 -5.20 -1.29 -1.25
C LYS A 45 -4.35 -0.78 -2.40
N TYR A 46 -3.05 -0.99 -2.31
CA TYR A 46 -2.07 -0.61 -3.31
C TYR A 46 -1.36 -1.85 -3.85
N GLN A 47 -1.25 -1.94 -5.17
CA GLN A 47 -0.41 -2.91 -5.83
C GLN A 47 0.91 -2.24 -6.22
N VAL A 48 1.99 -2.69 -5.60
CA VAL A 48 3.34 -2.17 -5.82
C VAL A 48 4.10 -3.12 -6.71
N LYS A 49 4.64 -2.59 -7.81
CA LYS A 49 5.62 -3.30 -8.62
C LYS A 49 7.01 -2.95 -8.13
N PHE A 50 7.80 -3.97 -7.86
CA PHE A 50 9.19 -3.88 -7.49
C PHE A 50 10.08 -4.39 -8.63
N ASP A 51 11.17 -3.67 -8.87
CA ASP A 51 12.28 -4.13 -9.68
C ASP A 51 13.52 -4.26 -8.77
N GLY A 52 13.82 -5.50 -8.38
CA GLY A 52 14.76 -5.77 -7.29
C GLY A 52 14.23 -5.23 -5.96
N THR A 53 15.02 -4.38 -5.29
CA THR A 53 14.63 -3.73 -4.02
C THR A 53 13.93 -2.39 -4.21
N LYS A 54 13.73 -1.94 -5.45
CA LYS A 54 13.18 -0.61 -5.74
C LYS A 54 11.72 -0.71 -6.18
N PRO A 55 10.79 0.00 -5.51
CA PRO A 55 9.44 0.14 -6.04
C PRO A 55 9.50 1.03 -7.29
N ILE A 56 8.99 0.49 -8.40
CA ILE A 56 8.95 1.18 -9.70
C ILE A 56 7.60 1.81 -9.98
N GLN A 57 6.52 1.21 -9.48
CA GLN A 57 5.17 1.68 -9.75
C GLN A 57 4.23 1.29 -8.61
N ILE A 58 3.31 2.19 -8.28
CA ILE A 58 2.30 1.99 -7.25
C ILE A 58 0.96 2.29 -7.88
N THR A 59 0.09 1.29 -7.87
CA THR A 59 -1.25 1.38 -8.45
C THR A 59 -2.26 1.22 -7.32
N LYS A 60 -3.14 2.19 -7.13
CA LYS A 60 -4.26 2.07 -6.20
C LYS A 60 -5.26 1.07 -6.78
N SER A 61 -5.46 -0.05 -6.11
CA SER A 61 -6.40 -1.09 -6.53
C SER A 61 -7.80 -0.79 -6.03
N GLU A 62 -7.96 -0.54 -4.73
CA GLU A 62 -9.30 -0.40 -4.13
C GLU A 62 -9.27 0.45 -2.85
N LYS A 63 -10.43 1.03 -2.51
CA LYS A 63 -10.67 1.69 -1.22
C LYS A 63 -11.58 0.78 -0.40
N ILE A 64 -11.15 0.45 0.81
CA ILE A 64 -11.81 -0.46 1.76
C ILE A 64 -12.35 0.37 2.93
#